data_AF-A0A7V8J0N5-F1
#
_entry.id   AF-A0A7V8J0N5-F1
#
_cell.length_a   1.000
_cell.length_b   1.000
_cell.length_c   1.000
_cell.angle_alpha   90.00
_cell.angle_beta   90.00
_cell.angle_gamma   90.00
#
_symmetry.space_group_name_H-M   'P 1'
#
loop_
_entity.id
_entity.type
_entity.pdbx_description
1 polymer ?
#
loop_
_entity_poly.entity_id
_entity_poly.type
_entity_poly.pdbx_seq_one_letter_code
_entity_poly.pdbx_strand_id
1 'polypeptide(L)' 'MAKAADVVVQCLENEGVEYVFGIPGEENLDLLESLRKSKIKLVL' A
#
# COMPACT_ATOMS: atom_id res chain seq x y z
N MET A 1 -0.05 0.23 -17.32
CA MET A 1 -0.76 -0.97 -16.81
C MET A 1 -0.68 -0.90 -15.29
N ALA A 2 -1.77 -1.17 -14.57
CA ALA A 2 -1.73 -1.17 -13.10
C ALA A 2 -0.88 -2.34 -12.60
N LYS A 3 -0.02 -2.11 -11.60
CA LYS A 3 0.70 -3.18 -10.91
C LYS A 3 -0.26 -3.95 -10.01
N ALA A 4 0.06 -5.20 -9.69
CA ALA A 4 -0.69 -5.95 -8.67
C ALA A 4 -0.75 -5.20 -7.34
N ALA A 5 0.35 -4.55 -6.94
CA ALA A 5 0.41 -3.70 -5.76
C ALA A 5 -0.56 -2.52 -5.78
N ASP A 6 -0.78 -1.88 -6.95
CA ASP A 6 -1.75 -0.80 -7.08
C ASP A 6 -3.18 -1.31 -6.81
N VAL A 7 -3.51 -2.52 -7.29
CA VAL A 7 -4.83 -3.15 -7.08
C VAL A 7 -5.04 -3.49 -5.60
N VAL A 8 -4.01 -4.00 -4.92
CA VAL A 8 -4.08 -4.26 -3.47
C VAL A 8 -4.38 -2.97 -2.70
N VAL A 9 -3.67 -1.88 -3.01
CA VAL A 9 -3.89 -0.58 -2.37
C VAL A 9 -5.29 -0.04 -2.65
N GLN A 10 -5.78 -0.16 -3.89
CA GLN A 10 -7.16 0.24 -4.24
C GLN A 10 -8.21 -0.55 -3.46
N CYS A 11 -8.01 -1.86 -3.28
CA CYS A 11 -8.89 -2.66 -2.43
C CYS A 11 -8.89 -2.16 -0.99
N LEU A 12 -7.71 -1.87 -0.42
CA LEU A 12 -7.61 -1.31 0.94
C LEU A 12 -8.31 0.05 1.07
N GLU A 13 -8.16 0.93 0.08
CA GLU A 13 -8.86 2.22 0.06
C GLU A 13 -10.39 2.04 0.00
N ASN A 14 -10.88 1.08 -0.80
CA ASN A 14 -12.31 0.78 -0.91
C ASN A 14 -12.90 0.19 0.38
N GLU A 15 -12.09 -0.54 1.16
CA GLU A 15 -12.45 -1.03 2.50
C GLU A 15 -12.33 0.08 3.58
N GLY A 16 -11.96 1.31 3.19
CA GLY A 16 -11.85 2.44 4.11
C GLY A 16 -10.63 2.37 5.04
N VAL A 17 -9.58 1.63 4.66
CA VAL A 17 -8.35 1.53 5.45
C VAL A 17 -7.62 2.86 5.45
N GLU A 18 -7.34 3.41 6.63
CA GLU A 18 -6.60 4.68 6.78
C GLU A 18 -5.13 4.48 7.17
N TYR A 19 -4.81 3.35 7.81
CA TYR A 19 -3.48 3.04 8.34
C TYR A 19 -3.08 1.61 8.04
N VAL A 20 -1.82 1.41 7.65
CA VAL A 20 -1.17 0.10 7.48
C VAL A 20 0.07 0.07 8.34
N PHE A 21 0.28 -1.02 9.07
CA PHE A 21 1.49 -1.25 9.85
C PHE A 21 2.37 -2.26 9.11
N GLY A 22 3.65 -1.97 8.94
CA GLY A 22 4.52 -2.86 8.20
C GLY A 22 6.00 -2.53 8.35
N ILE A 23 6.85 -3.53 8.13
CA ILE A 23 8.30 -3.38 8.15
C ILE A 23 8.78 -3.36 6.68
N PRO A 24 9.52 -2.32 6.25
CA PRO A 24 10.05 -2.27 4.90
C PRO A 24 11.07 -3.36 4.61
N GLY A 25 10.96 -3.97 3.42
CA GLY A 25 11.92 -4.95 2.89
C GLY A 25 11.86 -5.02 1.37
N GLU A 26 12.85 -5.67 0.74
CA GLU A 26 12.92 -5.80 -0.73
C GLU A 26 11.66 -6.47 -1.30
N GLU A 27 11.16 -7.49 -0.61
CA GLU A 27 9.98 -8.29 -0.99
C GLU A 27 8.67 -7.48 -1.07
N ASN A 28 8.55 -6.35 -0.34
CA ASN A 28 7.33 -5.54 -0.32
C ASN A 28 7.50 -4.15 -0.96
N LEU A 29 8.62 -3.91 -1.64
CA LEU A 29 8.96 -2.58 -2.15
C LEU A 29 7.92 -2.03 -3.14
N ASP A 30 7.37 -2.87 -4.01
CA ASP A 30 6.30 -2.46 -4.94
C ASP A 30 5.00 -2.07 -4.22
N LEU A 31 4.68 -2.75 -3.10
CA LEU A 31 3.54 -2.41 -2.26
C LEU A 31 3.78 -1.10 -1.51
N LEU A 32 4.98 -0.90 -0.96
CA LEU A 32 5.37 0.35 -0.30
C LEU A 32 5.30 1.53 -1.27
N GLU A 33 5.77 1.37 -2.51
CA GLU A 33 5.69 2.42 -3.52
C GLU A 33 4.25 2.75 -3.93
N SER A 34 3.37 1.76 -3.92
CA SER A 34 1.94 1.96 -4.20
C SER A 34 1.25 2.65 -3.01
N LEU A 35 1.53 2.21 -1.79
CA LEU A 35 1.05 2.83 -0.54
C LEU A 35 1.51 4.30 -0.44
N ARG A 36 2.76 4.60 -0.82
CA ARG A 36 3.32 5.96 -0.81
C ARG A 36 2.54 6.96 -1.68
N LYS A 37 1.81 6.48 -2.70
CA LYS A 37 0.97 7.30 -3.59
C LYS A 37 -0.49 7.36 -3.16
N SER A 38 -0.88 6.55 -2.19
CA SER A 38 -2.24 6.45 -1.66
C SER A 38 -2.50 7.46 -0.55
N LYS A 39 -3.75 7.51 -0.07
CA LYS A 39 -4.10 8.27 1.15
C LYS A 39 -3.82 7.49 2.44
N ILE A 40 -3.50 6.20 2.33
CA ILE A 40 -3.24 5.30 3.45
C ILE A 40 -1.88 5.64 4.06
N LYS A 41 -1.83 5.74 5.39
CA LYS A 41 -0.58 6.02 6.13
C LYS A 41 0.10 4.73 6.55
N LEU A 42 1.34 4.55 6.10
CA LEU A 42 2.22 3.53 6.65
C LEU A 42 2.74 3.98 8.03
N VAL A 43 2.58 3.12 9.03
CA VAL A 43 3.11 3.29 10.39
C VAL A 43 4.20 2.23 10.62
N LEU A 44 5.35 2.66 11.15
CA LEU A 44 6.52 1.84 11.44
C LEU A 44 6.61 1.52 12.94
#